data_AF-A0A2V7WGV1-F1
#
_entry.id   AF-A0A2V7WGV1-F1
#
_cell.length_a   1.000
_cell.length_b   1.000
_cell.length_c   1.000
_cell.angle_alpha   90.00
_cell.angle_beta   90.00
_cell.angle_gamma   90.00
#
_symmetry.space_group_name_H-M   'P 1'
#
loop_
_entity.id
_entity.type
_entity.pdbx_description
1 polymer ?
#
loop_
_entity_poly.entity_id
_entity_poly.type
_entity_poly.pdbx_seq_one_letter_code
_entity_poly.pdbx_strand_id
1 'polypeptide(L)'
;MPINRRRFLALSAVASLAPSAVVVAHTRREYMVRVNGRAVNAETPLELLTDFLTPNHLFFVRSHRLFHPTDQPKWTLSVDGDVATAMQLTLTDLRRMPVTEVTCMLERAEVKSTVKQVHTLGSDDPPKGVPPFHRSMPLRPVVRGPWPMGY
;
A
#
# COMPACT_ATOMS: atom_id res chain seq x y z
N MET A 1 31.91 14.33 42.85
CA MET A 1 33.00 13.98 41.90
C MET A 1 32.62 14.49 40.51
N PRO A 2 33.38 15.39 39.86
CA PRO A 2 32.98 15.89 38.56
C PRO A 2 33.34 14.90 37.46
N ILE A 3 32.36 14.53 36.64
CA ILE A 3 32.49 13.57 35.54
C ILE A 3 33.31 14.22 34.42
N ASN A 4 34.41 13.57 34.04
CA ASN A 4 35.33 14.04 33.01
C ASN A 4 34.78 13.73 31.61
N ARG A 5 34.76 14.76 30.75
CA ARG A 5 34.27 14.79 29.36
C ARG A 5 34.84 13.66 28.49
N ARG A 6 36.05 13.20 28.80
CA ARG A 6 36.74 12.12 28.08
C ARG A 6 36.24 10.72 28.40
N ARG A 7 35.46 10.52 29.48
CA ARG A 7 34.83 9.23 29.84
C ARG A 7 33.39 9.10 29.33
N PHE A 8 32.77 10.18 28.86
CA PHE A 8 31.40 10.15 28.34
C PHE A 8 31.30 9.46 26.98
N LEU A 9 32.32 9.62 26.12
CA LEU A 9 32.35 9.04 24.78
C LEU A 9 32.56 7.52 24.77
N ALA A 10 33.16 6.94 25.81
CA ALA A 10 33.40 5.50 25.90
C ALA A 10 32.13 4.67 26.16
N LEU A 11 30.99 5.29 26.52
CA LEU A 11 29.72 4.60 26.74
C LEU A 11 28.79 4.58 25.52
N SER A 12 29.18 5.23 24.41
CA SER A 12 28.33 5.35 23.21
C SER A 12 28.56 4.28 22.14
N ALA A 13 29.58 3.42 22.30
CA ALA A 13 30.01 2.49 21.26
C ALA A 13 29.44 1.05 21.36
N VAL A 14 28.43 0.79 22.19
CA VAL A 14 27.86 -0.57 22.39
C VAL A 14 26.42 -0.72 21.86
N ALA A 15 25.82 0.30 21.26
CA ALA A 15 24.43 0.24 20.79
C ALA A 15 24.22 -0.19 19.33
N SER A 16 25.25 -0.64 18.61
CA SER A 16 25.21 -0.85 17.14
C SER A 16 25.02 -2.29 16.65
N LEU A 17 24.58 -3.24 17.51
CA LEU A 17 24.35 -4.63 17.09
C LEU A 17 22.97 -5.20 17.48
N ALA A 18 21.96 -4.36 17.70
CA ALA A 18 20.58 -4.86 17.68
C ALA A 18 20.13 -4.98 16.21
N PRO A 19 19.72 -6.16 15.72
CA PRO A 19 19.02 -6.22 14.44
C PRO A 19 17.81 -5.29 14.54
N SER A 20 17.70 -4.36 13.58
CA SER A 20 16.46 -3.63 13.36
C SER A 20 15.41 -4.66 12.96
N ALA A 21 14.73 -5.23 13.96
CA ALA A 21 13.40 -5.71 13.77
C ALA A 21 12.63 -4.47 13.30
N VAL A 22 12.45 -4.35 11.98
CA VAL A 22 11.41 -3.51 11.40
C VAL A 22 10.11 -4.20 11.77
N VAL A 23 9.75 -4.10 13.05
CA VAL A 23 8.36 -4.05 13.43
C VAL A 23 7.89 -2.80 12.70
N VAL A 24 7.16 -2.99 11.61
CA VAL A 24 6.27 -1.95 11.12
C VAL A 24 5.29 -1.74 12.26
N ALA A 25 5.69 -0.91 13.20
CA ALA A 25 4.79 -0.31 14.15
C ALA A 25 3.71 0.28 13.25
N HIS A 26 2.49 -0.22 13.36
CA HIS A 26 1.35 0.63 13.11
C HIS A 26 1.55 1.77 14.09
N THR A 27 2.26 2.82 13.65
CA THR A 27 2.36 4.07 14.38
C THR A 27 0.93 4.39 14.75
N ARG A 28 0.70 4.52 16.05
CA ARG A 28 -0.60 4.81 16.63
C ARG A 28 -1.11 6.02 15.84
N ARG A 29 -2.07 5.80 14.93
CA ARG A 29 -2.64 6.85 14.08
C ARG A 29 -3.62 7.64 14.94
N GLU A 30 -3.12 8.20 16.03
CA GLU A 30 -3.89 8.79 17.13
C GLU A 30 -4.80 9.91 16.65
N TYR A 31 -4.46 10.52 15.51
CA TYR A 31 -5.18 11.62 14.89
C TYR A 31 -6.25 11.18 13.89
N MET A 32 -6.38 9.88 13.55
CA MET A 32 -7.37 9.43 12.57
C MET A 32 -8.65 8.90 13.21
N VAL A 33 -9.80 9.20 12.59
CA VAL A 33 -11.10 8.71 13.05
C VAL A 33 -11.26 7.25 12.65
N ARG A 34 -11.31 6.34 13.63
CA ARG A 34 -11.50 4.91 13.36
C ARG A 34 -12.99 4.57 13.22
N VAL A 35 -13.37 4.07 12.04
CA VAL A 35 -14.76 3.76 11.68
C VAL A 35 -15.15 2.33 12.03
N ASN A 36 -14.19 1.39 12.05
CA ASN A 36 -14.45 -0.03 12.33
C ASN A 36 -13.44 -0.63 13.32
N GLY A 37 -13.93 -1.47 14.23
CA GLY A 37 -13.12 -2.21 15.21
C GLY A 37 -12.48 -3.49 14.66
N ARG A 38 -13.06 -4.10 13.61
CA ARG A 38 -12.61 -5.40 13.10
C ARG A 38 -11.46 -5.29 12.09
N ALA A 39 -11.75 -4.81 10.88
CA ALA A 39 -10.72 -4.44 9.91
C ALA A 39 -10.36 -2.96 10.12
N VAL A 40 -9.11 -2.58 9.85
CA VAL A 40 -8.70 -1.18 9.96
C VAL A 40 -9.43 -0.38 8.89
N ASN A 41 -10.39 0.44 9.34
CA ASN A 41 -10.97 1.52 8.57
C ASN A 41 -10.78 2.81 9.36
N ALA A 42 -10.09 3.78 8.75
CA ALA A 42 -9.77 5.04 9.40
C ALA A 42 -9.79 6.18 8.39
N GLU A 43 -10.37 7.31 8.78
CA GLU A 43 -10.50 8.51 7.96
C GLU A 43 -9.69 9.66 8.54
N THR A 44 -9.22 10.53 7.67
CA THR A 44 -8.57 11.79 8.05
C THR A 44 -9.63 12.74 8.59
N PRO A 45 -9.47 13.33 9.79
CA PRO A 45 -10.32 14.44 10.21
C PRO A 45 -10.27 15.57 9.20
N LEU A 46 -11.41 16.21 8.95
CA LEU A 46 -11.53 17.29 7.97
C LEU A 46 -10.56 18.44 8.26
N GLU A 47 -10.34 18.76 9.54
CA GLU A 47 -9.41 19.81 9.98
C GLU A 47 -7.94 19.52 9.64
N LEU A 48 -7.58 18.27 9.35
CA LEU A 48 -6.23 17.85 8.96
C LEU A 48 -6.08 17.64 7.44
N LEU A 49 -7.15 17.81 6.66
CA LEU A 49 -7.11 17.79 5.20
C LEU A 49 -6.77 19.17 4.64
N THR A 50 -5.60 19.69 5.00
CA THR A 50 -5.17 21.06 4.68
C THR A 50 -4.34 21.19 3.42
N ASP A 51 -3.69 20.11 3.00
CA ASP A 51 -2.75 20.10 1.89
C ASP A 51 -3.31 19.41 0.65
N PHE A 52 -2.80 19.81 -0.52
CA PHE A 52 -3.16 19.18 -1.79
C PHE A 52 -2.77 17.68 -1.85
N LEU A 53 -1.61 17.33 -1.29
CA LEU A 53 -1.18 15.94 -1.14
C LEU A 53 -1.36 15.53 0.33
N THR A 54 -2.31 14.63 0.58
CA THR A 54 -2.51 14.09 1.93
C THR A 54 -1.27 13.28 2.36
N PRO A 55 -0.60 13.64 3.46
CA PRO A 55 0.55 12.88 3.95
C PRO A 55 0.22 11.40 4.18
N ASN A 56 1.17 10.50 3.93
CA ASN A 56 0.94 9.04 4.03
C ASN A 56 0.38 8.58 5.40
N HIS A 57 0.75 9.26 6.49
CA HIS A 57 0.28 8.93 7.85
C HIS A 57 -1.16 9.42 8.13
N LEU A 58 -1.66 10.35 7.32
CA LEU A 58 -3.03 10.85 7.33
C LEU A 58 -3.89 10.25 6.23
N PHE A 59 -3.31 9.52 5.27
CA PHE A 59 -4.07 8.91 4.17
C PHE A 59 -5.11 7.91 4.70
N PHE A 60 -6.36 8.06 4.26
CA PHE A 60 -7.45 7.19 4.71
C PHE A 60 -7.11 5.72 4.46
N VAL A 61 -7.58 4.84 5.34
CA VAL A 61 -7.44 3.40 5.17
C VAL A 61 -8.80 2.77 5.13
N ARG A 62 -9.03 1.95 4.11
CA ARG A 62 -10.25 1.17 3.93
C ARG A 62 -9.87 -0.27 3.65
N SER A 63 -10.04 -1.13 4.65
CA SER A 63 -9.77 -2.56 4.56
C SER A 63 -11.07 -3.36 4.66
N HIS A 64 -11.22 -4.39 3.84
CA HIS A 64 -12.33 -5.34 3.98
C HIS A 64 -12.04 -6.37 5.08
N ARG A 65 -10.76 -6.62 5.36
CA ARG A 65 -10.24 -7.66 6.25
C ARG A 65 -9.03 -7.17 7.04
N LEU A 66 -8.53 -7.99 7.94
CA LEU A 66 -7.23 -7.77 8.57
C LEU A 66 -6.13 -7.98 7.53
N PHE A 67 -5.13 -7.11 7.55
CA PHE A 67 -3.96 -7.22 6.69
C PHE A 67 -2.95 -8.18 7.31
N HIS A 68 -2.46 -9.11 6.50
CA HIS A 68 -1.34 -9.99 6.86
C HIS A 68 -0.14 -9.58 6.00
N PRO A 69 1.00 -9.18 6.60
CA PRO A 69 2.18 -8.82 5.84
C PRO A 69 2.63 -10.00 4.97
N THR A 70 2.83 -9.75 3.69
CA THR A 70 3.43 -10.74 2.78
C THR A 70 4.94 -10.65 2.84
N ASP A 71 5.60 -11.81 2.78
CA ASP A 71 7.05 -11.92 2.70
C ASP A 71 7.55 -11.40 1.34
N GLN A 72 8.13 -10.20 1.32
CA GLN A 72 8.47 -9.48 0.08
C GLN A 72 9.32 -10.31 -0.91
N PRO A 73 10.35 -11.07 -0.48
CA PRO A 73 11.16 -11.88 -1.38
C PRO A 73 10.39 -13.04 -2.03
N LYS A 74 9.29 -13.50 -1.41
CA LYS A 74 8.45 -14.59 -1.94
C LYS A 74 7.26 -14.09 -2.76
N TRP A 75 7.02 -12.78 -2.77
CA TRP A 75 5.85 -12.21 -3.44
C TRP A 75 6.01 -12.24 -4.96
N THR A 76 4.94 -12.66 -5.64
CA THR A 76 4.84 -12.66 -7.10
C THR A 76 3.51 -12.05 -7.56
N LEU A 77 3.51 -11.46 -8.75
CA LEU A 77 2.33 -11.00 -9.48
C LEU A 77 2.13 -11.87 -10.71
N SER A 78 0.98 -12.54 -10.78
CA SER A 78 0.59 -13.34 -11.95
C SER A 78 -0.23 -12.50 -12.93
N VAL A 79 0.15 -12.56 -14.21
CA VAL A 79 -0.62 -11.98 -15.33
C VAL A 79 -1.07 -13.13 -16.22
N ASP A 80 -2.38 -13.28 -16.34
CA ASP A 80 -3.05 -14.40 -17.05
C ASP A 80 -4.33 -13.91 -17.75
N GLY A 81 -5.01 -14.79 -18.48
CA GLY A 81 -6.26 -14.51 -19.20
C GLY A 81 -6.05 -14.34 -20.70
N ASP A 82 -6.72 -13.34 -21.30
CA ASP A 82 -6.64 -13.03 -22.74
C ASP A 82 -5.34 -12.26 -23.07
N VAL A 83 -4.19 -12.93 -22.87
CA VAL A 83 -2.83 -12.39 -23.08
C VAL A 83 -2.04 -13.28 -24.04
N ALA A 84 -1.10 -12.70 -24.78
CA ALA A 84 -0.26 -13.46 -25.70
C ALA A 84 0.70 -14.42 -24.98
N THR A 85 1.18 -14.07 -23.78
CA THR A 85 2.06 -14.90 -22.97
C THR A 85 1.77 -14.63 -21.50
N ALA A 86 1.27 -15.65 -20.80
CA ALA A 86 1.09 -15.58 -19.35
C ALA A 86 2.46 -15.50 -18.66
N MET A 87 2.54 -14.73 -17.58
CA MET A 87 3.81 -14.48 -16.88
C MET A 87 3.63 -14.28 -15.39
N GLN A 88 4.73 -14.47 -14.65
CA GLN A 88 4.84 -14.13 -13.25
C GLN A 88 5.99 -13.15 -13.05
N LEU A 89 5.73 -12.07 -12.31
CA LEU A 89 6.68 -10.99 -12.04
C LEU A 89 7.01 -10.96 -10.55
N THR A 90 8.28 -10.86 -10.21
CA THR A 90 8.72 -10.59 -8.84
C THR A 90 8.69 -9.09 -8.53
N LEU A 91 8.77 -8.73 -7.24
CA LEU A 91 8.92 -7.32 -6.86
C LEU A 91 10.19 -6.68 -7.45
N THR A 92 11.25 -7.48 -7.65
CA THR A 92 12.49 -7.04 -8.29
C THR A 92 12.28 -6.71 -9.77
N ASP A 93 11.50 -7.53 -10.48
CA ASP A 93 11.19 -7.30 -11.90
C ASP A 93 10.38 -6.02 -12.08
N LEU A 94 9.38 -5.79 -11.21
CA LEU A 94 8.58 -4.56 -11.22
C LEU A 94 9.42 -3.31 -10.98
N ARG A 95 10.37 -3.35 -10.04
CA ARG A 95 11.28 -2.22 -9.76
C ARG A 95 12.22 -1.88 -10.92
N ARG A 96 12.43 -2.78 -11.86
CA ARG A 96 13.26 -2.56 -13.06
C ARG A 96 12.47 -1.96 -14.22
N MET A 97 11.15 -1.94 -14.15
CA MET A 97 10.30 -1.34 -15.18
C MET A 97 10.40 0.20 -15.15
N PRO A 98 10.15 0.89 -16.28
CA PRO A 98 10.09 2.34 -16.31
C PRO A 98 9.09 2.88 -15.28
N VAL A 99 9.55 3.81 -14.45
CA VAL A 99 8.72 4.44 -13.42
C VAL A 99 7.88 5.55 -14.05
N THR A 100 6.60 5.57 -13.75
CA THR A 100 5.69 6.68 -14.07
C THR A 100 5.08 7.20 -12.78
N GLU A 101 5.15 8.51 -12.56
CA GLU A 101 4.54 9.17 -11.40
C GLU A 101 3.23 9.84 -11.82
N VAL A 102 2.16 9.59 -11.06
CA VAL A 102 0.83 10.15 -11.31
C VAL A 102 0.25 10.65 -10.00
N THR A 103 -0.16 11.91 -9.96
CA THR A 103 -0.95 12.44 -8.85
C THR A 103 -2.43 12.19 -9.13
N CYS A 104 -3.09 11.40 -8.27
CA CYS A 104 -4.50 11.07 -8.42
C CYS A 104 -5.24 11.15 -7.08
N MET A 105 -6.51 11.52 -7.15
CA MET A 105 -7.45 11.40 -6.03
C MET A 105 -8.09 10.02 -6.08
N LEU A 106 -8.01 9.27 -4.98
CA LEU A 106 -8.72 8.00 -4.85
C LEU A 106 -10.13 8.24 -4.28
N GLU A 107 -11.15 7.97 -5.09
CA GLU A 107 -12.56 8.06 -4.70
C GLU A 107 -13.34 6.75 -4.90
N ARG A 108 -14.67 6.82 -4.84
CA ARG A 108 -15.59 5.67 -4.95
C ARG A 108 -15.53 5.01 -6.34
N ALA A 109 -15.74 3.70 -6.39
CA ALA A 109 -15.74 2.94 -7.64
C ALA A 109 -17.06 3.07 -8.42
N GLU A 110 -16.97 3.21 -9.74
CA GLU A 110 -18.09 3.09 -10.70
C GLU A 110 -17.96 1.76 -11.50
N VAL A 111 -19.07 1.20 -12.00
CA VAL A 111 -19.08 -0.05 -12.78
C VAL A 111 -19.57 0.21 -14.20
N LYS A 112 -18.83 -0.26 -15.22
CA LYS A 112 -19.21 -0.20 -16.64
C LYS A 112 -19.18 -1.61 -17.25
N SER A 113 -20.33 -2.11 -17.71
CA SER A 113 -20.56 -3.56 -17.95
C SER A 113 -20.26 -4.09 -19.37
N THR A 114 -19.94 -3.24 -20.35
CA THR A 114 -19.95 -3.63 -21.79
C THR A 114 -18.57 -3.69 -22.45
N VAL A 115 -17.48 -3.71 -21.69
CA VAL A 115 -16.11 -3.57 -22.22
C VAL A 115 -15.21 -4.69 -21.75
N LYS A 116 -14.21 -5.08 -22.55
CA LYS A 116 -13.11 -5.96 -22.07
C LYS A 116 -12.55 -5.36 -20.78
N GLN A 117 -12.33 -6.19 -19.77
CA GLN A 117 -11.90 -5.74 -18.45
C GLN A 117 -10.59 -6.41 -18.05
N VAL A 118 -9.81 -5.68 -17.25
CA VAL A 118 -8.71 -6.22 -16.46
C VAL A 118 -9.24 -6.46 -15.06
N HIS A 119 -9.07 -7.68 -14.56
CA HIS A 119 -9.42 -8.04 -13.19
C HIS A 119 -8.16 -8.01 -12.32
N THR A 120 -8.27 -7.43 -11.13
CA THR A 120 -7.23 -7.44 -10.11
C THR A 120 -7.73 -8.16 -8.88
N LEU A 121 -6.89 -9.04 -8.34
CA LEU A 121 -7.17 -9.77 -7.11
C LEU A 121 -6.13 -9.39 -6.07
N GLY A 122 -6.59 -9.16 -4.84
CA GLY A 122 -5.70 -8.96 -3.70
C GLY A 122 -5.08 -10.27 -3.22
N SER A 123 -4.01 -10.15 -2.43
CA SER A 123 -3.42 -11.27 -1.70
C SER A 123 -4.14 -11.55 -0.38
N ASP A 124 -5.32 -10.96 -0.17
CA ASP A 124 -6.13 -11.20 1.02
C ASP A 124 -6.77 -12.59 0.98
N ASP A 125 -6.75 -13.28 2.12
CA ASP A 125 -7.32 -14.62 2.25
C ASP A 125 -8.74 -14.55 2.84
N PRO A 126 -9.80 -14.76 2.05
CA PRO A 126 -11.15 -14.73 2.55
C PRO A 126 -11.48 -16.01 3.34
N PRO A 127 -12.40 -15.95 4.34
CA PRO A 127 -12.92 -17.14 4.97
C PRO A 127 -13.55 -18.10 3.95
N LYS A 128 -13.55 -19.41 4.28
CA LYS A 128 -14.15 -20.45 3.44
C LYS A 128 -15.56 -20.07 2.99
N GLY A 129 -15.79 -20.07 1.67
CA GLY A 129 -17.08 -19.75 1.05
C GLY A 129 -17.30 -18.26 0.75
N VAL A 130 -16.38 -17.37 1.13
CA VAL A 130 -16.40 -15.96 0.72
C VAL A 130 -15.47 -15.77 -0.48
N PRO A 131 -15.91 -15.15 -1.57
CA PRO A 131 -15.04 -14.89 -2.71
C PRO A 131 -13.91 -13.92 -2.35
N PRO A 132 -12.73 -14.04 -3.00
CA PRO A 132 -11.63 -13.09 -2.80
C PRO A 132 -12.06 -11.69 -3.21
N PHE A 133 -11.45 -10.71 -2.56
CA PHE A 133 -11.65 -9.33 -2.96
C PHE A 133 -11.03 -9.11 -4.33
N HIS A 134 -11.88 -8.80 -5.30
CA HIS A 134 -11.45 -8.45 -6.65
C HIS A 134 -12.07 -7.14 -7.10
N ARG A 135 -11.38 -6.49 -8.04
CA ARG A 135 -11.84 -5.31 -8.76
C ARG A 135 -11.63 -5.53 -10.24
N SER A 136 -12.39 -4.81 -11.04
CA SER A 136 -12.17 -4.80 -12.48
C SER A 136 -12.23 -3.38 -13.02
N MET A 137 -11.50 -3.15 -14.11
CA MET A 137 -11.47 -1.88 -14.82
C MET A 137 -11.47 -2.15 -16.33
N PRO A 138 -12.06 -1.26 -17.15
CA PRO A 138 -11.99 -1.38 -18.60
C PRO A 138 -10.56 -1.48 -19.11
N LEU A 139 -10.32 -2.28 -20.15
CA LEU A 139 -8.99 -2.53 -20.72
C LEU A 139 -8.43 -1.29 -21.46
N ARG A 140 -9.28 -0.51 -22.10
CA ARG A 140 -8.87 0.63 -22.95
C ARG A 140 -8.01 1.67 -22.19
N PRO A 141 -8.39 2.11 -20.98
CA PRO A 141 -7.55 2.97 -20.14
C PRO A 141 -6.22 2.34 -19.72
N VAL A 142 -6.17 1.02 -19.52
CA VAL A 142 -4.97 0.31 -19.03
C VAL A 142 -3.87 0.27 -20.10
N VAL A 143 -4.24 0.08 -21.36
CA VAL A 143 -3.27 -0.20 -22.44
C VAL A 143 -2.70 1.06 -23.10
N ARG A 144 -3.43 2.19 -23.13
CA ARG A 144 -3.02 3.34 -23.94
C ARG A 144 -2.05 4.30 -23.27
N GLY A 145 -2.26 4.67 -21.99
CA GLY A 145 -1.56 5.81 -21.37
C GLY A 145 -1.66 7.14 -22.14
N PRO A 146 -1.41 8.31 -21.52
CA PRO A 146 -1.85 8.69 -20.18
C PRO A 146 -3.37 8.96 -20.15
N TRP A 147 -3.91 9.03 -18.95
CA TRP A 147 -5.29 9.42 -18.68
C TRP A 147 -5.53 10.85 -19.17
N PRO A 148 -6.67 11.17 -19.81
CA PRO A 148 -7.06 12.56 -19.94
C PRO A 148 -7.22 13.10 -18.51
N MET A 149 -6.33 13.99 -18.11
CA MET A 149 -6.46 14.81 -16.90
C MET A 149 -7.63 15.77 -17.12
N GLY A 150 -8.85 15.24 -17.08
CA GLY A 150 -10.08 16.03 -17.04
C GLY A 150 -10.35 16.38 -15.59
N TYR A 151 -10.22 17.67 -15.28
CA TYR A 151 -10.76 18.27 -14.06
C TYR A 151 -12.29 18.31 -14.11
#